data_AF-A0ABD3FNY5-F1
#
_entry.id   AF-A0ABD3FNY5-F1
#
_cell.length_a   1.000
_cell.length_b   1.000
_cell.length_c   1.000
_cell.angle_alpha   90.00
_cell.angle_beta   90.00
_cell.angle_gamma   90.00
#
_symmetry.space_group_name_H-M   'P 1'
#
loop_
_entity.id
_entity.type
_entity.pdbx_description
1 polymer ?
#
loop_
_entity_poly.entity_id
_entity_poly.type
_entity_poly.pdbx_seq_one_letter_code
_entity_poly.pdbx_strand_id
1 'polypeptide(L)'
;MGSTGAGKTTLMDVIADRKTGGKISGKIMLNCYEASDLAIRRSTGYCEQMDVHSDAATFREAITFSSFLCQDASISTTRSTTQ
;
A
#
# COMPACT_ATOMS: atom_id res chain seq x y z
N MET A 1 15.64 -4.50 15.20
CA MET A 1 16.17 -4.42 13.81
C MET A 1 17.02 -5.65 13.52
N GLY A 2 16.71 -6.38 12.45
CA GLY A 2 17.51 -7.55 12.01
C GLY A 2 18.67 -7.14 11.08
N SER A 3 19.69 -7.98 10.96
CA SER A 3 20.85 -7.76 10.07
C SER A 3 20.44 -7.64 8.59
N THR A 4 21.33 -7.07 7.77
CA THR A 4 21.16 -7.10 6.30
C THR A 4 21.11 -8.55 5.84
N GLY A 5 20.15 -8.88 4.97
CA GLY A 5 19.91 -10.26 4.52
C GLY A 5 19.04 -11.13 5.42
N ALA A 6 18.60 -10.64 6.58
CA ALA A 6 17.72 -11.41 7.49
C ALA A 6 16.28 -11.63 6.96
N GLY A 7 15.97 -11.24 5.72
CA GLY A 7 14.64 -11.43 5.13
C GLY A 7 13.58 -10.40 5.54
N LYS A 8 13.97 -9.23 6.08
CA LYS A 8 13.03 -8.16 6.48
C LYS A 8 12.10 -7.73 5.33
N THR A 9 12.70 -7.38 4.18
CA THR A 9 11.95 -6.98 2.98
C THR A 9 11.11 -8.14 2.46
N THR A 10 11.67 -9.36 2.48
CA THR A 10 10.95 -10.58 2.08
C THR A 10 9.71 -10.83 2.93
N LEU A 11 9.79 -10.62 4.25
CA LEU A 11 8.65 -10.74 5.15
C LEU A 11 7.59 -9.67 4.85
N MET A 12 8.00 -8.43 4.61
CA MET A 12 7.08 -7.35 4.25
C MET A 12 6.37 -7.62 2.91
N ASP A 13 7.09 -8.13 1.91
CA ASP A 13 6.50 -8.53 0.61
C ASP A 13 5.50 -9.68 0.74
N VAL A 14 5.74 -10.63 1.65
CA VAL A 14 4.80 -11.73 1.94
C VAL A 14 3.55 -11.21 2.65
N ILE A 15 3.70 -10.30 3.62
CA ILE A 15 2.55 -9.72 4.34
C ILE A 15 1.69 -8.86 3.40
N ALA A 16 2.32 -8.16 2.46
CA ALA A 16 1.64 -7.33 1.46
C ALA A 16 1.06 -8.12 0.27
N ASP A 17 1.13 -9.46 0.29
CA ASP A 17 0.72 -10.36 -0.79
C ASP A 17 1.37 -10.07 -2.16
N ARG A 18 2.63 -9.58 -2.15
CA ARG A 18 3.41 -9.25 -3.36
C ARG A 18 4.40 -10.34 -3.76
N LYS A 19 4.67 -11.29 -2.86
CA LYS A 19 5.61 -12.39 -3.11
C LYS A 19 4.89 -13.62 -3.69
N THR A 20 5.06 -13.89 -4.98
CA THR A 20 4.38 -14.99 -5.69
C THR A 20 5.15 -16.32 -5.74
N GLY A 21 6.32 -16.41 -5.10
CA GLY A 21 7.19 -17.59 -5.21
C GLY A 21 7.94 -17.93 -3.93
N GLY A 22 8.28 -19.21 -3.80
CA GLY A 22 8.88 -19.80 -2.60
C GLY A 22 7.85 -20.55 -1.75
N LYS A 23 8.29 -21.09 -0.60
CA LYS A 23 7.39 -21.75 0.36
C LYS A 23 6.93 -20.72 1.38
N ILE A 24 5.64 -20.37 1.33
CA ILE A 24 4.97 -19.51 2.31
C ILE A 24 4.08 -20.40 3.17
N SER A 25 4.16 -20.25 4.49
CA SER A 25 3.35 -21.02 5.44
C SER A 25 2.96 -20.16 6.63
N GLY A 26 1.77 -20.39 7.17
CA GLY A 26 1.18 -19.60 8.24
C GLY A 26 -0.11 -18.93 7.77
N LYS A 27 -0.72 -18.14 8.67
CA LYS A 27 -1.94 -17.37 8.38
C LYS A 27 -1.71 -15.91 8.69
N ILE A 28 -2.20 -15.04 7.81
CA ILE A 28 -2.23 -13.59 8.04
C ILE A 28 -3.64 -13.25 8.49
N MET A 29 -3.74 -12.57 9.64
CA MET A 29 -5.00 -12.18 10.25
C MET A 29 -5.12 -10.66 10.25
N LEU A 30 -6.22 -10.12 9.73
CA LEU A 30 -6.56 -8.71 9.80
C LEU A 30 -7.85 -8.58 10.63
N ASN A 31 -7.77 -7.89 11.77
CA ASN A 31 -8.90 -7.74 12.71
C ASN A 31 -9.57 -9.08 13.10
N CYS A 32 -8.76 -10.10 13.39
CA CYS A 32 -9.21 -11.47 13.72
C CYS A 32 -9.85 -12.27 12.59
N TYR A 33 -9.86 -11.76 11.36
CA TYR A 33 -10.30 -12.49 10.17
C TYR A 33 -9.10 -12.88 9.31
N GLU A 34 -9.18 -14.01 8.62
CA GLU A 34 -8.16 -14.41 7.66
C GLU A 34 -8.10 -13.39 6.52
N ALA A 35 -6.91 -12.82 6.29
CA ALA A 35 -6.73 -11.73 5.36
C ALA A 35 -6.76 -12.25 3.92
N SER A 36 -7.84 -11.96 3.20
CA SER A 36 -7.91 -12.18 1.75
C SER A 36 -7.04 -11.17 0.99
N ASP A 37 -6.59 -11.51 -0.22
CA ASP A 37 -5.88 -10.58 -1.13
C ASP A 37 -6.60 -9.23 -1.25
N LEU A 38 -7.92 -9.28 -1.45
CA LEU A 38 -8.75 -8.07 -1.56
C LEU A 38 -8.73 -7.23 -0.27
N ALA A 39 -8.80 -7.87 0.89
CA ALA A 39 -8.77 -7.18 2.17
C ALA A 39 -7.40 -6.52 2.42
N ILE A 40 -6.30 -7.22 2.13
CA ILE A 40 -4.95 -6.69 2.24
C ILE A 40 -4.81 -5.45 1.35
N ARG A 41 -5.19 -5.55 0.07
CA ARG A 41 -5.04 -4.46 -0.91
C ARG A 41 -5.94 -3.25 -0.66
N ARG A 42 -7.12 -3.41 -0.04
CA ARG A 42 -8.04 -2.30 0.24
C ARG A 42 -7.89 -1.69 1.62
N SER A 43 -7.35 -2.43 2.59
CA SER A 43 -7.26 -1.96 3.99
C SER A 43 -5.83 -1.59 4.42
N THR A 44 -4.83 -1.86 3.59
CA THR A 44 -3.42 -1.55 3.91
C THR A 44 -2.75 -0.80 2.77
N GLY A 45 -1.68 -0.05 3.09
CA GLY A 45 -0.80 0.58 2.12
C GLY A 45 0.62 0.03 2.24
N TYR A 46 1.26 -0.23 1.11
CA TYR A 46 2.64 -0.72 1.03
C TYR A 46 3.53 0.33 0.36
N CYS A 47 4.53 0.82 1.07
CA CYS A 47 5.56 1.71 0.51
C CYS A 47 6.76 0.87 0.10
N GLU A 48 7.11 0.90 -1.18
CA GLU A 48 8.28 0.19 -1.70
C GLU A 48 9.58 0.88 -1.28
N GLN A 49 10.70 0.15 -1.39
CA GLN A 49 12.02 0.70 -1.13
C GLN A 49 12.44 1.75 -2.17
N MET A 50 11.94 1.63 -3.40
CA MET A 50 12.18 2.57 -4.49
C MET A 50 10.93 3.41 -4.71
N ASP A 51 11.12 4.71 -4.81
CA ASP A 51 10.05 5.66 -5.09
C ASP A 51 9.56 5.53 -6.53
N VAL A 52 8.24 5.45 -6.71
CA VAL A 52 7.59 5.43 -8.03
C VAL A 52 6.79 6.71 -8.22
N HIS A 53 7.35 7.66 -8.95
CA HIS A 53 6.74 8.98 -9.20
C HIS A 53 6.91 9.37 -10.67
N SER A 54 6.00 10.22 -11.17
CA SER A 54 6.11 10.80 -12.50
C SER A 54 6.91 12.10 -12.45
N ASP A 55 7.94 12.22 -13.28
CA ASP A 55 8.75 13.46 -13.39
C ASP A 55 7.93 14.65 -13.91
N ALA A 56 6.79 14.39 -14.56
CA ALA A 56 5.93 15.42 -15.14
C ALA A 56 4.90 16.00 -14.15
N ALA A 57 4.83 15.49 -12.90
CA ALA A 57 3.85 15.91 -11.91
C ALA A 57 4.50 16.54 -10.69
N THR A 58 3.89 17.59 -10.16
CA THR A 58 4.24 18.11 -8.84
C THR A 58 3.74 17.18 -7.73
N PHE A 59 4.32 17.28 -6.53
CA PHE A 59 3.85 16.53 -5.36
C PHE A 59 2.35 16.69 -5.11
N ARG A 60 1.82 17.91 -5.22
CA ARG A 60 0.39 18.18 -5.01
C ARG A 60 -0.46 17.46 -6.05
N GLU A 61 -0.07 17.46 -7.31
CA GLU A 61 -0.79 16.77 -8.38
C GLU A 61 -0.78 15.25 -8.18
N ALA A 62 0.39 14.67 -7.86
CA ALA A 62 0.53 13.24 -7.62
C ALA A 62 -0.35 12.75 -6.44
N ILE A 63 -0.38 13.50 -5.34
CA ILE A 63 -1.22 13.19 -4.17
C ILE A 63 -2.71 13.38 -4.51
N THR A 64 -3.06 14.46 -5.21
CA THR A 64 -4.46 14.71 -5.61
C THR A 64 -4.96 13.59 -6.52
N PHE A 65 -4.15 13.18 -7.50
CA PHE A 65 -4.46 12.06 -8.39
C PHE A 65 -4.66 10.75 -7.62
N SER A 66 -3.72 10.42 -6.71
CA SER A 66 -3.84 9.23 -5.85
C SER A 66 -5.11 9.29 -4.98
N SER A 67 -5.47 10.47 -4.45
CA SER A 67 -6.65 10.63 -3.62
C SER A 67 -7.94 10.32 -4.39
N PHE A 68 -8.05 10.73 -5.66
CA PHE A 68 -9.22 10.44 -6.49
C PHE A 68 -9.40 8.95 -6.81
N LEU A 69 -8.30 8.18 -6.82
CA LEU A 69 -8.35 6.75 -7.12
C LEU A 69 -8.55 5.88 -5.88
N CYS A 70 -8.07 6.34 -4.72
CA CYS A 70 -8.06 5.55 -3.50
C CYS A 70 -9.23 5.87 -2.55
N GLN A 71 -9.89 7.02 -2.73
CA GLN A 71 -11.04 7.42 -1.91
C GLN A 71 -12.36 6.84 -2.43
N ASP A 72 -13.32 6.75 -1.54
CA ASP A 72 -14.70 6.38 -1.90
C ASP A 72 -15.34 7.47 -2.77
N ALA A 73 -16.19 7.07 -3.72
CA ALA A 73 -16.87 8.00 -4.62
C ALA A 73 -17.80 8.99 -3.90
N SER A 74 -18.21 8.69 -2.67
CA SER A 74 -18.98 9.59 -1.81
C SER A 74 -18.18 10.80 -1.31
N ILE A 75 -16.85 10.76 -1.36
CA ILE A 75 -16.00 11.85 -0.90
C ILE A 75 -15.99 12.96 -1.95
N SER A 76 -16.42 14.15 -1.54
CA SER A 76 -16.50 15.32 -2.41
C SER A 76 -15.12 15.72 -2.94
N THR A 77 -15.00 15.79 -4.27
CA THR A 77 -13.83 16.32 -4.99
C THR A 77 -13.71 17.86 -4.89
N THR A 78 -14.65 18.50 -4.19
CA THR A 78 -14.69 19.97 -4.13
C THR A 78 -13.51 20.48 -3.34
N ARG A 79 -12.65 21.25 -4.02
CA ARG A 79 -11.49 21.91 -3.44
C ARG A 79 -12.00 22.86 -2.35
N SER A 80 -11.82 22.51 -1.08
CA SER A 80 -12.02 23.44 0.03
C SER A 80 -10.95 24.52 -0.09
N THR A 81 -11.29 25.59 -0.81
CA THR A 81 -10.49 26.82 -0.89
C THR A 81 -10.55 27.50 0.47
N THR A 82 -9.79 26.99 1.43
CA THR A 82 -9.51 27.73 2.66
C THR A 82 -8.41 28.72 2.30
N GLN A 83 -8.81 29.99 2.16
CA GLN A 83 -7.90 31.14 2.22
C GLN A 83 -7.24 31.20 3.60
#